data_AF-A3MU40-F1
#
_entry.id   AF-A3MU40-F1
#
_cell.length_a   1.000
_cell.length_b   1.000
_cell.length_c   1.000
_cell.angle_alpha   90.00
_cell.angle_beta   90.00
_cell.angle_gamma   90.00
#
_symmetry.space_group_name_H-M   'P 1'
#
loop_
_entity.id
_entity.type
_entity.pdbx_description
1 polymer ?
#
loop_
_entity_poly.entity_id
_entity_poly.type
_entity_poly.pdbx_seq_one_letter_code
_entity_poly.pdbx_strand_id
1 'polypeptide(L)'
;MRKQTATLILVTAILAIIMTTALKLYTYPPSEKTQEKPPFSSVKFYYAPPCGCCEKYLAKLRQYFAVEVTVLDPQKLQELKKELGVPERLWSCHTIAVEGGLFIEGHVPVSAFTALAKNGVRGLALPHAETDPTTWEGPGYYLVYENGTIWRVYS
;
A
#
# COMPACT_ATOMS: atom_id res chain seq x y z
N MET A 1 -50.95 -23.88 -31.80
CA MET A 1 -49.61 -24.24 -32.32
C MET A 1 -48.59 -23.09 -32.25
N ARG A 2 -48.90 -21.85 -32.69
CA ARG A 2 -47.97 -20.68 -32.63
C ARG A 2 -47.44 -20.27 -31.24
N LYS A 3 -48.22 -20.45 -30.17
CA LYS A 3 -47.81 -20.03 -28.80
C LYS A 3 -46.73 -20.95 -28.21
N GLN A 4 -46.81 -22.26 -28.46
CA GLN A 4 -45.85 -23.24 -27.95
C GLN A 4 -44.47 -23.11 -28.61
N THR A 5 -44.44 -22.82 -29.91
CA THR A 5 -43.19 -22.53 -30.63
C THR A 5 -42.54 -21.25 -30.12
N ALA A 6 -43.32 -20.21 -29.81
CA ALA A 6 -42.79 -18.95 -29.25
C ALA A 6 -42.22 -19.14 -27.84
N THR A 7 -42.88 -19.91 -26.97
CA THR A 7 -42.37 -20.24 -25.63
C THR A 7 -41.08 -21.05 -25.69
N LEU A 8 -40.99 -22.04 -26.59
CA LEU A 8 -39.79 -22.87 -26.72
C LEU A 8 -38.58 -22.07 -27.21
N ILE A 9 -38.78 -21.18 -28.20
CA ILE A 9 -37.71 -20.28 -28.70
C ILE A 9 -37.24 -19.33 -27.60
N LEU A 10 -38.16 -18.80 -26.78
CA LEU A 10 -37.80 -17.91 -25.69
C LEU A 10 -36.97 -18.64 -24.60
N VAL A 11 -37.36 -19.86 -24.24
CA VAL A 11 -36.65 -20.66 -23.24
C VAL A 11 -35.24 -21.04 -23.72
N THR A 12 -35.08 -21.46 -24.98
CA THR A 12 -33.75 -21.82 -25.51
C THR A 12 -32.84 -20.61 -25.64
N ALA A 13 -33.37 -19.44 -26.01
CA ALA A 13 -32.60 -18.19 -26.03
C ALA A 13 -32.12 -17.78 -24.63
N ILE A 14 -32.99 -17.90 -23.61
CA ILE A 14 -32.62 -17.59 -22.21
C ILE A 14 -31.54 -18.56 -21.71
N LEU A 15 -31.71 -19.86 -21.96
CA LEU A 15 -30.71 -20.87 -21.54
C LEU A 15 -29.35 -20.65 -22.22
N ALA A 16 -29.34 -20.27 -23.51
CA ALA A 16 -28.11 -19.93 -24.21
C ALA A 16 -27.43 -18.69 -23.60
N ILE A 17 -28.18 -17.63 -23.29
CA ILE A 17 -27.65 -16.42 -22.65
C ILE A 17 -27.05 -16.78 -21.28
N ILE A 18 -27.78 -17.50 -20.43
CA ILE A 18 -27.30 -17.93 -19.12
C ILE A 18 -26.02 -18.74 -19.25
N MET A 19 -25.97 -19.72 -20.17
CA MET A 19 -24.80 -20.54 -20.42
C MET A 19 -23.59 -19.70 -20.86
N THR A 20 -23.77 -18.73 -21.76
CA THR A 20 -22.66 -17.85 -22.17
C THR A 20 -22.19 -16.92 -21.05
N THR A 21 -23.09 -16.43 -20.20
CA THR A 21 -22.71 -15.59 -19.04
C THR A 21 -21.98 -16.40 -17.98
N ALA A 22 -22.44 -17.61 -17.68
CA ALA A 22 -21.77 -18.51 -16.73
C ALA A 22 -20.40 -18.94 -17.25
N LEU A 23 -20.30 -19.26 -18.54
CA LEU A 23 -19.02 -19.58 -19.17
C LEU A 23 -18.05 -18.39 -19.13
N LYS A 24 -18.54 -17.17 -19.39
CA LYS A 24 -17.71 -15.95 -19.24
C LYS A 24 -17.21 -15.74 -17.82
N LEU A 25 -18.05 -15.95 -16.80
CA LEU A 25 -17.63 -15.87 -15.39
C LEU A 25 -16.66 -17.00 -15.00
N TYR A 26 -16.78 -18.17 -15.62
CA TYR A 26 -15.85 -19.29 -15.44
C TYR A 26 -14.49 -19.04 -16.13
N THR A 27 -14.48 -18.44 -17.34
CA THR A 27 -13.25 -18.14 -18.10
C THR A 27 -12.59 -16.83 -17.68
N TYR A 28 -13.38 -15.88 -17.17
CA TYR A 28 -12.94 -14.60 -16.64
C TYR A 28 -13.51 -14.45 -15.23
N PRO A 29 -12.98 -15.21 -14.25
CA PRO A 29 -13.25 -14.89 -12.86
C PRO A 29 -12.90 -13.41 -12.64
N PRO A 30 -13.67 -12.66 -11.84
CA PRO A 30 -13.25 -11.33 -11.41
C PRO A 30 -11.79 -11.43 -10.95
N SER A 31 -10.91 -10.60 -11.50
CA SER A 31 -9.52 -10.58 -11.05
C SER A 31 -9.52 -10.12 -9.60
N GLU A 32 -9.60 -11.07 -8.68
CA GLU A 32 -9.33 -10.84 -7.28
C GLU A 32 -7.89 -10.34 -7.28
N LYS A 33 -7.68 -9.03 -7.08
CA LYS A 33 -6.35 -8.45 -6.97
C LYS A 33 -5.68 -9.23 -5.85
N THR A 34 -4.83 -10.19 -6.20
CA THR A 34 -3.99 -10.89 -5.24
C THR A 34 -3.10 -9.81 -4.64
N GLN A 35 -3.53 -9.26 -3.50
CA GLN A 35 -2.71 -8.32 -2.76
C GLN A 35 -1.52 -9.14 -2.27
N GLU A 36 -0.41 -9.05 -3.00
CA GLU A 36 0.84 -9.65 -2.57
C GLU A 36 1.07 -9.22 -1.12
N LYS A 37 1.33 -10.19 -0.25
CA LYS A 37 1.57 -9.88 1.15
C LYS A 37 2.98 -9.27 1.25
N PRO A 38 3.16 -8.14 1.95
CA PRO A 38 4.48 -7.61 2.22
C PRO A 38 5.39 -8.66 2.87
N PRO A 39 6.72 -8.61 2.64
CA PRO A 39 7.65 -9.67 3.02
C PRO A 39 7.95 -9.74 4.54
N PHE A 40 7.15 -9.09 5.37
CA PHE A 40 7.32 -8.99 6.82
C PHE A 40 5.96 -8.95 7.53
N SER A 41 5.92 -9.44 8.77
CA SER A 41 4.72 -9.47 9.62
C SER A 41 4.76 -8.45 10.76
N SER A 42 5.94 -7.90 11.07
CA SER A 42 6.14 -6.90 12.12
C SER A 42 7.02 -5.74 11.63
N VAL A 43 6.83 -4.58 12.26
CA VAL A 43 7.59 -3.36 11.96
C VAL A 43 7.84 -2.54 13.23
N LYS A 44 8.89 -1.71 13.22
CA LYS A 44 9.17 -0.74 14.29
C LYS A 44 8.83 0.67 13.80
N PHE A 45 7.94 1.36 14.53
CA PHE A 45 7.44 2.68 14.19
C PHE A 45 8.02 3.74 15.12
N TYR A 46 8.72 4.72 14.54
CA TYR A 46 9.40 5.79 15.25
C TYR A 46 8.82 7.14 14.84
N TYR A 47 8.40 7.96 15.81
CA TYR A 47 7.90 9.30 15.54
C TYR A 47 8.18 10.25 16.70
N ALA A 48 8.09 11.55 16.43
CA ALA A 48 8.22 12.62 17.42
C ALA A 48 6.89 13.38 17.58
N PRO A 49 6.38 13.57 18.80
CA PRO A 49 5.15 14.31 19.05
C PRO A 49 5.39 15.83 19.16
N PRO A 50 4.33 16.65 19.01
CA PRO A 50 2.96 16.26 18.64
C PRO A 50 2.80 16.09 17.11
N CYS A 51 2.17 14.99 16.68
CA CYS A 51 1.88 14.71 15.28
C CYS A 51 0.58 13.91 15.13
N GLY A 52 -0.57 14.60 14.98
CA GLY A 52 -1.88 13.96 14.92
C GLY A 52 -2.07 13.02 13.71
N CYS A 53 -1.34 13.25 12.62
CA CYS A 53 -1.39 12.38 11.45
C CYS A 53 -0.61 11.07 11.64
N CYS A 54 0.51 11.12 12.38
CA CYS A 54 1.30 9.95 12.74
C CYS A 54 0.46 8.94 13.55
N GLU A 55 -0.39 9.41 14.46
CA GLU A 55 -1.28 8.55 15.25
C GLU A 55 -2.35 7.85 14.40
N LYS A 56 -3.00 8.58 13.48
CA LYS A 56 -3.97 7.97 12.56
C LYS A 56 -3.32 6.95 11.64
N TYR A 57 -2.12 7.26 11.14
CA TYR A 57 -1.39 6.35 10.29
C TYR A 57 -0.93 5.09 11.05
N LEU A 58 -0.46 5.23 12.30
CA LEU A 58 -0.16 4.10 13.19
C LEU A 58 -1.40 3.21 13.42
N ALA A 59 -2.58 3.80 13.61
CA ALA A 59 -3.83 3.04 13.74
C ALA A 59 -4.14 2.24 12.48
N LYS A 60 -3.87 2.79 11.28
CA LYS A 60 -4.01 2.06 10.01
C LYS A 60 -3.00 0.90 9.92
N LEU A 61 -1.72 1.13 10.26
CA LEU A 61 -0.68 0.09 10.20
C LEU A 61 -1.00 -1.12 11.08
N ARG A 62 -1.54 -0.90 12.28
CA ARG A 62 -1.93 -1.96 13.21
C ARG A 62 -3.03 -2.89 12.70
N GLN A 63 -3.74 -2.52 11.64
CA GLN A 63 -4.71 -3.40 10.96
C GLN A 63 -4.03 -4.47 10.11
N TYR A 64 -2.78 -4.25 9.72
CA TYR A 64 -2.04 -5.11 8.78
C TYR A 64 -0.82 -5.79 9.40
N PHE A 65 -0.21 -5.18 10.43
CA PHE A 65 1.07 -5.62 11.00
C PHE A 65 1.07 -5.59 12.53
N ALA A 66 1.96 -6.39 13.14
CA ALA A 66 2.40 -6.14 14.50
C ALA A 66 3.33 -4.91 14.52
N VAL A 67 3.00 -3.89 15.30
CA VAL A 67 3.75 -2.62 15.32
C VAL A 67 4.32 -2.36 16.71
N GLU A 68 5.66 -2.40 16.81
CA GLU A 68 6.39 -1.90 17.97
C GLU A 68 6.54 -0.38 17.83
N VAL A 69 6.16 0.39 18.84
CA VAL A 69 6.15 1.86 18.76
C VAL A 69 7.19 2.43 19.69
N THR A 70 8.03 3.31 19.18
CA THR A 70 9.00 4.08 19.97
C THR A 70 8.77 5.56 19.72
N VAL A 71 8.46 6.29 20.80
CA VAL A 71 8.34 7.75 20.78
C VAL A 71 9.72 8.33 21.05
N LEU A 72 10.20 9.19 20.16
CA LEU A 72 11.50 9.86 20.29
C LEU A 72 11.31 11.37 20.36
N ASP A 73 12.29 12.06 20.95
CA ASP A 73 12.42 13.50 20.72
C ASP A 73 12.85 13.76 19.25
N PRO A 74 12.63 14.98 18.72
CA PRO A 74 12.93 15.28 17.33
C PRO A 74 14.39 15.05 16.93
N GLN A 75 15.34 15.31 17.83
CA GLN A 75 16.77 15.16 17.55
C GLN A 75 17.14 13.67 17.41
N LYS A 76 16.71 12.82 18.34
CA LYS A 76 16.92 11.37 18.26
C LYS A 76 16.23 10.75 17.06
N LEU A 77 15.06 11.26 16.67
CA LEU A 77 14.40 10.79 15.46
C LEU A 77 15.25 11.10 14.21
N GLN A 78 15.85 12.30 14.13
CA GLN A 78 16.76 12.65 13.04
C GLN A 78 18.04 11.80 13.05
N GLU A 79 18.61 11.54 14.21
CA GLU A 79 19.76 10.64 14.38
C GLU A 79 19.43 9.23 13.87
N LEU A 80 18.30 8.67 14.30
CA LEU A 80 17.82 7.37 13.82
C LEU A 80 17.65 7.35 12.29
N LYS A 81 17.06 8.39 11.69
CA LYS A 81 16.92 8.48 10.22
C LYS A 81 18.27 8.44 9.51
N LYS A 82 19.30 9.11 10.07
CA LYS A 82 20.68 9.06 9.55
C LYS A 82 21.27 7.66 9.68
N GLU A 83 21.11 7.01 10.82
CA GLU A 83 21.59 5.64 11.07
C GLU A 83 20.94 4.61 10.13
N LEU A 84 19.65 4.77 9.85
CA LEU A 84 18.92 3.95 8.87
C LEU A 84 19.28 4.28 7.41
N GLY A 85 20.07 5.33 7.18
CA GLY A 85 20.48 5.77 5.84
C GLY A 85 19.34 6.38 5.03
N VAL A 86 18.31 6.93 5.68
CA VAL A 86 17.22 7.63 5.00
C VAL A 86 17.75 8.95 4.44
N PRO A 87 17.72 9.18 3.12
CA PRO A 87 18.16 10.44 2.54
C PRO A 87 17.38 11.63 3.12
N GLU A 88 18.08 12.69 3.51
CA GLU A 88 17.47 13.86 4.20
C GLU A 88 16.32 14.49 3.41
N ARG A 89 16.44 14.54 2.08
CA ARG A 89 15.39 15.04 1.18
C ARG A 89 14.09 14.23 1.20
N LEU A 90 14.09 13.04 1.79
CA LEU A 90 12.92 12.17 1.92
C LEU A 90 12.26 12.29 3.30
N TRP A 91 12.87 13.01 4.25
CA TRP A 91 12.44 12.99 5.63
C TRP A 91 11.00 13.50 5.84
N SER A 92 10.33 12.85 6.78
CA SER A 92 8.96 13.09 7.20
C SER A 92 8.84 12.96 8.73
N CYS A 93 7.62 13.08 9.25
CA CYS A 93 7.35 13.14 10.69
C CYS A 93 7.59 11.80 11.43
N HIS A 94 7.64 10.69 10.72
CA HIS A 94 7.88 9.36 11.29
C HIS A 94 8.63 8.47 10.29
N THR A 95 9.23 7.41 10.82
CA THR A 95 9.93 6.37 10.04
C THR A 95 9.51 5.01 10.55
N ILE A 96 9.29 4.08 9.64
CA ILE A 96 9.12 2.66 9.94
C ILE A 96 10.42 1.96 9.59
N ALA A 97 11.02 1.26 10.53
CA ALA A 97 12.13 0.34 10.26
C ALA A 97 11.61 -1.09 10.11
N VAL A 98 12.15 -1.77 9.12
CA VAL A 98 11.86 -3.17 8.78
C VAL A 98 13.19 -3.95 8.81
N GLU A 99 13.13 -5.25 9.04
CA GLU A 99 14.30 -6.13 9.02
C GLU A 99 15.14 -5.98 7.74
N GLY A 100 16.45 -6.22 7.85
CA GLY A 100 17.39 -6.00 6.75
C GLY A 100 17.79 -4.54 6.53
N GLY A 101 17.42 -3.64 7.45
CA GLY A 101 17.72 -2.21 7.37
C GLY A 101 16.89 -1.47 6.31
N LEU A 102 15.73 -2.01 5.97
CA LEU A 102 14.78 -1.39 5.07
C LEU A 102 13.96 -0.34 5.83
N PHE A 103 13.52 0.71 5.14
CA PHE A 103 12.74 1.78 5.76
C PHE A 103 11.50 2.17 4.96
N ILE A 104 10.50 2.69 5.66
CA ILE A 104 9.35 3.37 5.06
C ILE A 104 9.23 4.73 5.75
N GLU A 105 9.31 5.79 4.96
CA GLU A 105 9.37 7.17 5.44
C GLU A 105 8.08 7.91 5.11
N GLY A 106 7.36 8.42 6.13
CA GLY A 106 6.08 9.12 5.91
C GLY A 106 4.90 8.21 5.54
N HIS A 107 3.78 8.81 5.09
CA HIS A 107 2.50 8.12 4.82
C HIS A 107 2.47 7.35 3.49
N VAL A 108 3.44 6.46 3.28
CA VAL A 108 3.43 5.55 2.14
C VAL A 108 2.20 4.63 2.23
N PRO A 109 1.41 4.43 1.17
CA PRO A 109 0.29 3.50 1.21
C PRO A 109 0.71 2.08 1.60
N VAL A 110 -0.01 1.41 2.51
CA VAL A 110 0.32 0.05 2.97
C VAL A 110 0.41 -0.95 1.81
N SER A 111 -0.40 -0.77 0.76
CA SER A 111 -0.35 -1.60 -0.46
C SER A 111 0.98 -1.53 -1.21
N ALA A 112 1.79 -0.48 -0.99
CA ALA A 112 3.09 -0.32 -1.61
C ALA A 112 4.20 -1.12 -0.91
N PHE A 113 3.98 -1.61 0.31
CA PHE A 113 5.03 -2.22 1.14
C PHE A 113 5.61 -3.50 0.52
N THR A 114 4.87 -4.16 -0.38
CA THR A 114 5.36 -5.29 -1.18
C THR A 114 6.56 -4.94 -2.05
N ALA A 115 6.70 -3.66 -2.43
CA ALA A 115 7.85 -3.20 -3.20
C ALA A 115 9.18 -3.40 -2.47
N LEU A 116 9.17 -3.49 -1.13
CA LEU A 116 10.35 -3.82 -0.33
C LEU A 116 10.85 -5.26 -0.52
N ALA A 117 10.05 -6.16 -1.11
CA ALA A 117 10.50 -7.50 -1.48
C ALA A 117 11.38 -7.52 -2.74
N LYS A 118 11.40 -6.41 -3.50
CA LYS A 118 12.15 -6.32 -4.75
C LYS A 118 13.63 -6.11 -4.44
N ASN A 119 14.48 -6.87 -5.12
CA ASN A 119 15.94 -6.73 -5.00
C ASN A 119 16.38 -5.29 -5.25
N GLY A 120 17.31 -4.81 -4.43
CA GLY A 120 17.89 -3.47 -4.52
C GLY A 120 17.06 -2.35 -3.87
N VAL A 121 15.76 -2.55 -3.66
CA VAL A 121 14.92 -1.59 -2.94
C VAL A 121 15.33 -1.54 -1.47
N ARG A 122 15.71 -0.34 -1.00
CA ARG A 122 16.14 -0.07 0.38
C ARG A 122 15.08 0.67 1.18
N GLY A 123 14.22 1.43 0.53
CA GLY A 123 13.13 2.07 1.23
C GLY A 123 12.07 2.67 0.33
N LEU A 124 10.95 3.01 0.96
CA LEU A 124 9.83 3.73 0.37
C LEU A 124 9.69 5.06 1.09
N ALA A 125 9.26 6.12 0.40
CA ALA A 125 9.08 7.41 1.03
C ALA A 125 7.89 8.19 0.48
N LEU A 126 7.24 8.92 1.35
CA LEU A 126 6.37 10.04 1.02
C LEU A 126 6.85 11.25 1.86
N PRO A 127 7.60 12.17 1.25
CA PRO A 127 8.10 13.35 1.95
C PRO A 127 6.97 14.17 2.56
N HIS A 128 7.22 14.78 3.72
CA HIS A 128 6.17 15.56 4.41
C HIS A 128 5.61 16.69 3.54
N ALA A 129 6.46 17.36 2.77
CA ALA A 129 6.08 18.46 1.87
C ALA A 129 5.10 18.04 0.75
N GLU A 130 5.00 16.74 0.45
CA GLU A 130 4.10 16.21 -0.57
C GLU A 130 2.78 15.67 0.04
N THR A 131 2.65 15.66 1.36
CA THR A 131 1.44 15.17 2.07
C THR A 131 0.38 16.26 2.15
N ASP A 132 -0.86 15.95 1.81
CA ASP A 132 -1.99 16.88 1.97
C ASP A 132 -2.19 17.22 3.46
N PRO A 133 -2.18 18.49 3.88
CA PRO A 133 -2.25 18.87 5.28
C PRO A 133 -3.63 18.64 5.92
N THR A 134 -4.66 18.41 5.12
CA THR A 134 -6.05 18.22 5.54
C THR A 134 -6.45 16.74 5.62
N THR A 135 -6.09 15.96 4.59
CA THR A 135 -6.43 14.52 4.51
C THR A 135 -5.30 13.63 5.00
N TRP A 136 -4.07 14.15 4.99
CA TRP A 136 -2.83 13.43 5.31
C TRP A 136 -2.49 12.31 4.33
N GLU A 137 -3.13 12.36 3.16
CA GLU A 137 -2.88 11.47 2.05
C GLU A 137 -1.76 12.02 1.16
N GLY A 138 -1.08 11.13 0.45
CA GLY A 138 -0.09 11.52 -0.55
C GLY A 138 -0.76 11.97 -1.86
N PRO A 139 0.03 12.50 -2.79
CA PRO A 139 -0.42 13.07 -4.08
C PRO A 139 -0.76 11.99 -5.13
N GLY A 140 -1.14 10.78 -4.71
CA GLY A 140 -1.35 9.63 -5.59
C GLY A 140 -0.04 8.97 -6.09
N TYR A 141 1.08 9.20 -5.41
CA TYR A 141 2.33 8.47 -5.64
C TYR A 141 3.14 8.32 -4.35
N TYR A 142 4.14 7.44 -4.40
CA TYR A 142 5.22 7.33 -3.42
C TYR A 142 6.56 7.22 -4.14
N LEU A 143 7.65 7.42 -3.39
CA LEU A 143 9.01 7.33 -3.87
C LEU A 143 9.61 5.97 -3.50
N VAL A 144 10.38 5.39 -4.42
CA VAL A 144 11.21 4.20 -4.17
C VAL A 144 12.66 4.66 -4.08
N TYR A 145 13.38 4.18 -3.06
CA TYR A 145 14.82 4.36 -2.90
C TYR A 145 15.54 3.03 -3.12
N GLU A 146 16.39 2.98 -4.14
CA GLU A 146 17.23 1.83 -4.48
C GLU A 146 18.64 2.33 -4.80
N ASN A 147 19.62 1.92 -3.97
CA ASN A 147 21.04 2.17 -4.20
C ASN A 147 21.40 3.61 -4.64
N GLY A 148 20.80 4.62 -4.01
CA GLY A 148 21.05 6.04 -4.33
C GLY A 148 20.11 6.65 -5.38
N THR A 149 19.36 5.82 -6.10
CA THR A 149 18.38 6.26 -7.11
C THR A 149 17.00 6.40 -6.49
N ILE A 150 16.26 7.43 -6.90
CA ILE A 150 14.90 7.71 -6.41
C ILE A 150 13.98 7.97 -7.61
N TRP A 151 12.84 7.29 -7.66
CA TRP A 151 11.78 7.52 -8.65
C TRP A 151 10.39 7.42 -8.04
N ARG A 152 9.40 7.97 -8.75
CA ARG A 152 7.99 7.95 -8.36
C ARG A 152 7.30 6.70 -8.88
N VAL A 153 6.42 6.14 -8.06
CA VAL A 153 5.45 5.11 -8.45
C VAL A 153 4.08 5.64 -8.09
N TYR A 154 3.20 5.72 -9.09
CA TYR A 154 1.83 6.17 -8.90
C TYR A 154 0.98 5.05 -8.28
N SER A 155 0.18 5.42 -7.28
CA SER A 155 -0.62 4.53 -6.44
C SER A 155 -2.11 4.75 -6.63
#